data_AF-A0A2V7ASF9-F1
#
_entry.id   AF-A0A2V7ASF9-F1
#
_cell.length_a   1.000
_cell.length_b   1.000
_cell.length_c   1.000
_cell.angle_alpha   90.00
_cell.angle_beta   90.00
_cell.angle_gamma   90.00
#
_symmetry.space_group_name_H-M   'P 1'
#
loop_
_entity.id
_entity.type
_entity.pdbx_description
1 polymer ?
#
loop_
_entity_poly.entity_id
_entity_poly.type
_entity_poly.pdbx_seq_one_letter_code
_entity_poly.pdbx_strand_id
1 'polypeptide(L)'
;MAKPALEFFRPDDVPWQPVAGSATAGAGGAGIEEKILSRDPETGDVTRLLRFAAGVQTTETITHDFWEEVWIVDGSLMDLGFGRTFSAGMYACRPPGMPHGPYRSPAGALLFETRYRRDRA
;
A
#
# COMPACT_ATOMS: atom_id res chain seq x y z
N MET A 1 3.08 20.13 6.52
CA MET A 1 3.58 19.86 7.89
C MET A 1 4.14 18.44 7.90
N ALA A 2 4.90 18.01 8.89
CA ALA A 2 5.27 16.59 8.94
C ALA A 2 4.11 15.76 9.52
N LYS A 3 4.11 14.44 9.27
CA LYS A 3 3.27 13.47 10.01
C LYS A 3 3.36 13.72 11.53
N PRO A 4 2.27 13.54 12.30
CA PRO A 4 2.28 13.79 13.74
C PRO A 4 3.28 12.88 14.47
N ALA A 5 3.84 13.38 15.58
CA ALA A 5 4.65 12.57 16.48
C ALA A 5 3.75 11.56 17.22
N LEU A 6 4.10 10.27 17.13
CA LEU A 6 3.41 9.16 17.77
C LEU A 6 4.45 8.28 18.46
N GLU A 7 4.18 7.85 19.69
CA GLU A 7 4.98 6.82 20.39
C GLU A 7 4.41 5.42 20.09
N PHE A 8 5.09 4.34 20.45
CA PHE A 8 4.56 2.98 20.23
C PHE A 8 3.14 2.79 20.79
N PHE A 9 2.23 2.36 19.92
CA PHE A 9 0.86 2.00 20.29
C PHE A 9 0.41 0.76 19.53
N ARG A 10 -0.57 0.04 20.08
CA ARG A 10 -1.25 -1.01 19.34
C ARG A 10 -2.31 -0.37 18.45
N PRO A 11 -2.32 -0.62 17.13
CA PRO A 11 -3.28 0.00 16.24
C PRO A 11 -4.63 -0.72 16.23
N ASP A 12 -4.95 -1.51 17.25
CA ASP A 12 -6.13 -2.40 17.29
C ASP A 12 -7.43 -1.62 17.07
N ASP A 13 -7.56 -0.46 17.73
CA ASP A 13 -8.74 0.42 17.67
C ASP A 13 -8.78 1.34 16.43
N VAL A 14 -7.71 1.39 15.63
CA VAL A 14 -7.75 2.14 14.37
C VAL A 14 -8.63 1.36 13.38
N PRO A 15 -9.67 1.97 12.79
CA PRO A 15 -10.60 1.25 11.94
C PRO A 15 -9.97 0.84 10.62
N TRP A 16 -10.40 -0.30 10.09
CA TRP A 16 -10.21 -0.64 8.68
C TRP A 16 -11.20 0.15 7.82
N GLN A 17 -10.72 0.68 6.70
CA GLN A 17 -11.50 1.50 5.78
C GLN A 17 -11.36 0.95 4.36
N PRO A 18 -12.42 0.91 3.55
CA PRO A 18 -12.32 0.48 2.16
C PRO A 18 -11.42 1.43 1.35
N VAL A 19 -10.63 0.89 0.43
CA VAL A 19 -9.76 1.69 -0.45
C VAL A 19 -10.35 1.69 -1.86
N ALA A 20 -10.56 2.88 -2.44
CA ALA A 20 -10.90 2.98 -3.86
C ALA A 20 -9.67 2.68 -4.72
N GLY A 21 -9.82 1.77 -5.68
CA GLY A 21 -8.74 1.46 -6.63
C GLY A 21 -8.49 2.62 -7.59
N SER A 22 -7.23 2.87 -7.93
CA SER A 22 -6.84 3.90 -8.90
C SER A 22 -5.52 3.54 -9.58
N ALA A 23 -5.50 3.62 -10.91
CA ALA A 23 -4.27 3.45 -11.68
C ALA A 23 -3.19 4.47 -11.29
N THR A 24 -3.56 5.63 -10.73
CA THR A 24 -2.61 6.70 -10.36
C THR A 24 -2.38 6.85 -8.86
N ALA A 25 -3.16 6.16 -8.02
CA ALA A 25 -3.04 6.25 -6.57
C ALA A 25 -2.81 4.91 -5.87
N GLY A 26 -2.99 3.77 -6.53
CA GLY A 26 -2.66 2.46 -5.98
C GLY A 26 -3.80 1.44 -5.99
N ALA A 27 -3.48 0.26 -5.45
CA ALA A 27 -4.42 -0.84 -5.36
C ALA A 27 -5.58 -0.51 -4.42
N GLY A 28 -6.78 -0.93 -4.81
CA GLY A 28 -8.02 -0.75 -4.08
C GLY A 28 -9.16 -1.47 -4.82
N GLY A 29 -10.35 -1.46 -4.25
CA GLY A 29 -11.51 -2.21 -4.73
C GLY A 29 -12.07 -3.16 -3.67
N ALA A 30 -13.05 -3.97 -4.07
CA ALA A 30 -13.69 -4.91 -3.17
C ALA A 30 -12.67 -5.89 -2.55
N GLY A 31 -12.70 -6.01 -1.21
CA GLY A 31 -11.77 -6.85 -0.46
C GLY A 31 -10.40 -6.22 -0.21
N ILE A 32 -10.18 -4.95 -0.56
CA ILE A 32 -8.99 -4.19 -0.19
C ILE A 32 -9.38 -3.09 0.80
N GLU A 33 -8.73 -3.12 1.97
CA GLU A 33 -8.97 -2.19 3.07
C GLU A 33 -7.65 -1.67 3.64
N GLU A 34 -7.68 -0.48 4.22
CA GLU A 34 -6.53 0.17 4.86
C GLU A 34 -6.79 0.52 6.32
N LYS A 35 -5.71 0.58 7.08
CA LYS A 35 -5.66 1.15 8.43
C LYS A 35 -4.61 2.25 8.44
N ILE A 36 -5.04 3.50 8.55
CA ILE A 36 -4.15 4.67 8.54
C ILE A 36 -3.46 4.79 9.90
N LEU A 37 -2.15 4.54 9.94
CA LEU A 37 -1.36 4.63 11.17
C LEU A 37 -0.92 6.06 11.45
N SER A 38 -0.57 6.80 10.41
CA SER A 38 -0.19 8.21 10.49
C SER A 38 -0.39 8.87 9.13
N ARG A 39 -0.87 10.11 9.14
CA ARG A 39 -1.13 10.90 7.94
C ARG A 39 -0.80 12.36 8.20
N ASP A 40 -0.08 13.00 7.28
CA ASP A 40 -0.01 14.46 7.25
C ASP A 40 -1.27 15.01 6.54
N PRO A 41 -2.11 15.81 7.20
CA PRO A 41 -3.31 16.38 6.59
C PRO A 41 -3.02 17.38 5.45
N GLU A 42 -1.80 17.94 5.38
CA GLU A 42 -1.46 18.95 4.37
C GLU A 42 -0.95 18.32 3.07
N THR A 43 0.04 17.42 3.16
CA THR A 43 0.64 16.78 1.97
C THR A 43 -0.07 15.50 1.54
N GLY A 44 -0.81 14.88 2.46
CA GLY A 44 -1.39 13.55 2.27
C GLY A 44 -0.40 12.40 2.46
N ASP A 45 0.86 12.69 2.82
CA ASP A 45 1.86 11.67 3.15
C ASP A 45 1.31 10.72 4.22
N VAL A 46 1.44 9.42 4.01
CA VAL A 46 0.72 8.43 4.79
C VAL A 46 1.60 7.23 5.13
N THR A 47 1.41 6.69 6.32
CA THR A 47 1.87 5.37 6.72
C THR A 47 0.64 4.56 7.07
N ARG A 48 0.48 3.39 6.48
CA ARG A 48 -0.71 2.56 6.63
C ARG A 48 -0.40 1.08 6.65
N LEU A 49 -1.34 0.30 7.18
CA LEU A 49 -1.47 -1.10 6.81
C LEU A 49 -2.47 -1.21 5.66
N LEU A 50 -2.13 -1.97 4.62
CA LEU A 50 -3.01 -2.27 3.50
C LEU A 50 -3.25 -3.78 3.49
N ARG A 51 -4.51 -4.19 3.50
CA ARG A 51 -4.91 -5.60 3.50
C ARG A 51 -5.63 -5.96 2.22
N PHE A 52 -5.24 -7.10 1.65
CA PHE A 52 -5.94 -7.79 0.59
C PHE A 52 -6.61 -9.02 1.18
N ALA A 53 -7.92 -9.15 1.04
CA ALA A 53 -8.62 -10.38 1.35
C ALA A 53 -8.18 -11.52 0.40
N ALA A 54 -8.35 -12.76 0.85
CA ALA A 54 -8.09 -13.93 0.01
C ALA A 54 -8.95 -13.92 -1.26
N GLY A 55 -8.34 -14.23 -2.40
CA GLY A 55 -8.99 -14.26 -3.71
C GLY A 55 -9.07 -12.90 -4.43
N VAL A 56 -8.62 -11.80 -3.80
CA VAL A 56 -8.62 -10.49 -4.45
C VAL A 56 -7.73 -10.48 -5.69
N GLN A 57 -8.22 -9.83 -6.74
CA GLN A 57 -7.47 -9.54 -7.95
C GLN A 57 -7.78 -8.11 -8.43
N THR A 58 -6.75 -7.30 -8.64
CA THR A 58 -6.87 -5.98 -9.27
C THR A 58 -6.67 -6.10 -10.79
N THR A 59 -7.16 -5.12 -11.54
CA THR A 59 -7.13 -5.13 -13.02
C THR A 59 -6.15 -4.12 -13.61
N GLU A 60 -5.93 -3.00 -12.92
CA GLU A 60 -5.12 -1.90 -13.43
C GLU A 60 -3.65 -2.06 -13.08
N THR A 61 -2.77 -1.76 -14.04
CA THR A 61 -1.37 -1.45 -13.75
C THR A 61 -1.30 -0.09 -13.08
N ILE A 62 -0.61 -0.01 -11.95
CA ILE A 62 -0.51 1.21 -11.16
C ILE A 62 0.75 1.96 -11.54
N THR A 63 0.66 3.29 -11.60
CA THR A 63 1.79 4.20 -11.70
C THR A 63 1.44 5.51 -11.00
N HIS A 64 2.18 5.89 -9.96
CA HIS A 64 1.91 7.08 -9.15
C HIS A 64 3.04 8.12 -9.22
N ASP A 65 2.74 9.34 -8.79
CA ASP A 65 3.66 10.49 -8.79
C ASP A 65 4.42 10.71 -7.47
N PHE A 66 4.18 9.85 -6.47
CA PHE A 66 4.84 9.85 -5.16
C PHE A 66 5.79 8.66 -4.99
N TRP A 67 6.58 8.66 -3.93
CA TRP A 67 7.34 7.48 -3.50
C TRP A 67 6.44 6.55 -2.70
N GLU A 68 6.48 5.26 -2.99
CA GLU A 68 5.81 4.22 -2.22
C GLU A 68 6.86 3.20 -1.77
N GLU A 69 6.96 2.97 -0.47
CA GLU A 69 7.76 1.86 0.08
C GLU A 69 6.84 0.88 0.79
N VAL A 70 7.08 -0.41 0.54
CA VAL A 70 6.19 -1.49 0.96
C VAL A 70 7.01 -2.58 1.63
N TRP A 71 6.52 -3.09 2.76
CA TRP A 71 6.96 -4.35 3.36
C TRP A 71 5.77 -5.31 3.43
N ILE A 72 5.91 -6.53 2.91
CA ILE A 72 4.87 -7.55 3.07
C ILE A 72 5.01 -8.15 4.46
N VAL A 73 4.04 -7.88 5.31
CA VAL A 73 4.00 -8.35 6.70
C VAL A 73 3.55 -9.80 6.75
N ASP A 74 2.51 -10.14 5.99
CA ASP A 74 1.94 -11.48 5.94
C ASP A 74 1.35 -11.78 4.56
N GLY A 75 1.27 -13.06 4.20
CA GLY A 75 0.70 -13.52 2.94
C GLY A 75 1.55 -13.22 1.70
N SER A 76 0.90 -13.02 0.56
CA SER A 76 1.59 -12.78 -0.72
C SER A 76 0.76 -12.03 -1.77
N LEU A 77 1.47 -11.37 -2.69
CA LEU A 77 0.94 -10.76 -3.90
C LEU A 77 1.62 -11.37 -5.11
N MET A 78 0.84 -11.91 -6.04
CA MET A 78 1.30 -12.22 -7.39
C MET A 78 1.14 -10.97 -8.25
N ASP A 79 2.25 -10.41 -8.69
CA ASP A 79 2.27 -9.34 -9.69
C ASP A 79 2.04 -9.96 -11.08
N LEU A 80 0.90 -9.63 -11.67
CA LEU A 80 0.45 -10.17 -12.96
C LEU A 80 1.15 -9.50 -14.14
N GLY A 81 1.60 -8.25 -13.97
CA GLY A 81 2.35 -7.53 -15.01
C GLY A 81 3.77 -8.07 -15.15
N PHE A 82 4.42 -8.36 -14.03
CA PHE A 82 5.79 -8.88 -13.99
C PHE A 82 5.88 -10.41 -13.90
N GLY A 83 4.76 -11.09 -13.65
CA GLY A 83 4.69 -12.56 -13.57
C GLY A 83 5.42 -13.15 -12.37
N ARG A 84 5.51 -12.41 -11.26
CA ARG A 84 6.28 -12.82 -10.07
C ARG A 84 5.45 -12.70 -8.79
N THR A 85 5.66 -13.66 -7.89
CA THR A 85 5.07 -13.62 -6.55
C THR A 85 6.03 -12.97 -5.57
N PHE A 86 5.51 -12.05 -4.77
CA PHE A 86 6.17 -11.42 -3.62
C PHE A 86 5.48 -11.88 -2.35
N SER A 87 6.24 -12.25 -1.32
CA SER A 87 5.72 -12.86 -0.09
C SER A 87 6.18 -12.12 1.16
N ALA A 88 5.62 -12.50 2.31
CA ALA A 88 6.01 -11.99 3.62
C ALA A 88 7.55 -11.91 3.80
N GLY A 89 8.01 -10.80 4.37
CA GLY A 89 9.43 -10.48 4.55
C GLY A 89 10.10 -9.80 3.34
N MET A 90 9.42 -9.66 2.20
CA MET A 90 9.93 -8.92 1.06
C MET A 90 9.60 -7.43 1.14
N TYR A 91 10.52 -6.62 0.63
CA TYR A 91 10.43 -5.16 0.58
C TYR A 91 10.46 -4.66 -0.87
N ALA A 92 9.80 -3.53 -1.12
CA ALA A 92 9.89 -2.79 -2.37
C ALA A 92 10.02 -1.29 -2.12
N CYS A 93 10.82 -0.62 -2.95
CA CYS A 93 10.87 0.83 -3.09
C CYS A 93 10.41 1.20 -4.49
N ARG A 94 9.31 1.95 -4.61
CA ARG A 94 8.69 2.33 -5.88
C ARG A 94 8.79 3.85 -6.05
N PRO A 95 9.74 4.34 -6.84
CA PRO A 95 9.82 5.76 -7.16
C PRO A 95 8.64 6.20 -8.03
N PRO A 96 8.40 7.52 -8.14
CA PRO A 96 7.43 8.07 -9.09
C PRO A 96 7.65 7.51 -10.51
N GLY A 97 6.56 7.09 -11.16
CA GLY A 97 6.58 6.56 -12.52
C GLY A 97 6.89 5.07 -12.65
N MET A 98 7.20 4.34 -11.58
CA MET A 98 7.44 2.88 -11.66
C MET A 98 6.12 2.11 -11.83
N PRO A 99 5.92 1.38 -12.95
CA PRO A 99 4.75 0.55 -13.13
C PRO A 99 4.81 -0.70 -12.26
N HIS A 100 3.67 -1.11 -11.70
CA HIS A 100 3.58 -2.30 -10.86
C HIS A 100 2.14 -2.82 -10.76
N GLY A 101 1.99 -4.09 -10.39
CA GLY A 101 0.72 -4.79 -10.50
C GLY A 101 0.35 -5.04 -11.97
N PRO A 102 -0.92 -5.38 -12.27
CA PRO A 102 -2.00 -5.67 -11.33
C PRO A 102 -1.66 -6.83 -10.39
N TYR A 103 -2.36 -6.93 -9.26
CA TYR A 103 -2.08 -7.94 -8.25
C TYR A 103 -3.15 -9.00 -8.17
N ARG A 104 -2.75 -10.23 -7.84
CA ARG A 104 -3.62 -11.29 -7.35
C ARG A 104 -3.12 -11.76 -6.00
N SER A 105 -4.01 -11.96 -5.04
CA SER A 105 -3.67 -12.47 -3.70
C SER A 105 -4.52 -13.70 -3.36
N PRO A 106 -4.09 -14.92 -3.70
CA PRO A 106 -4.89 -16.13 -3.48
C PRO A 106 -5.21 -16.39 -2.00
N ALA A 107 -4.22 -16.18 -1.12
CA ALA A 107 -4.35 -16.42 0.32
C ALA A 107 -4.54 -15.14 1.15
N GLY A 108 -4.61 -13.97 0.50
CA GLY A 108 -4.59 -12.68 1.16
C GLY A 108 -3.16 -12.18 1.41
N ALA A 109 -3.07 -10.89 1.76
CA ALA A 109 -1.82 -10.23 2.10
C ALA A 109 -2.05 -9.07 3.06
N LEU A 110 -1.06 -8.84 3.93
CA LEU A 110 -0.97 -7.65 4.76
C LEU A 110 0.34 -6.93 4.44
N LEU A 111 0.22 -5.65 4.12
CA LEU A 111 1.33 -4.81 3.73
C LEU A 111 1.47 -3.68 4.74
N PHE A 112 2.69 -3.35 5.12
CA PHE A 112 3.03 -2.06 5.70
C PHE A 112 3.51 -1.16 4.57
N GLU A 113 2.89 0.00 4.43
CA GLU A 113 3.14 0.90 3.31
C GLU A 113 3.37 2.32 3.81
N THR A 114 4.41 2.98 3.30
CA THR A 114 4.61 4.41 3.45
C THR A 114 4.60 5.08 2.08
N ARG A 115 3.89 6.20 2.00
CA ARG A 115 3.84 7.06 0.83
C ARG A 115 4.24 8.46 1.21
N TYR A 116 5.11 9.04 0.40
CA TYR A 116 5.60 10.38 0.64
C TYR A 116 6.04 11.05 -0.66
N ARG A 117 5.94 12.37 -0.70
CA ARG A 117 6.59 13.17 -1.74
C ARG A 117 7.93 13.68 -1.20
N ARG A 118 8.95 13.67 -2.05
CA ARG A 118 10.17 14.42 -1.75
C ARG A 118 9.97 15.77 -2.40
N ASP A 119 10.05 16.83 -1.62
CA ASP A 119 10.19 18.18 -2.18
C ASP A 119 11.38 18.13 -3.14
N ARG A 120 11.19 18.62 -4.37
CA ARG A 120 12.34 18.91 -5.22
C ARG A 120 13.11 20.00 -4.48
N ALA A 121 14.30 19.67 -3.99
CA ALA A 121 15.25 20.67 -3.54
C ALA A 121 15.46 21.74 -4.63
#